data_AF-A0A0B1U5M1-F1
#
_entry.id   AF-A0A0B1U5M1-F1
#
_cell.length_a   1.000
_cell.length_b   1.000
_cell.length_c   1.000
_cell.angle_alpha   90.00
_cell.angle_beta   90.00
_cell.angle_gamma   90.00
#
_symmetry.space_group_name_H-M   'P 1'
#
loop_
_entity.id
_entity.type
_entity.pdbx_description
1 polymer ?
#
loop_
_entity_poly.entity_id
_entity_poly.type
_entity_poly.pdbx_seq_one_letter_code
_entity_poly.pdbx_strand_id
1 'polypeptide(L)' 'MNTYTIRYISGPQHALRISDVAQVEGASLAAVLADKSPWPVETNMEQTCAWAKNPGTSLYHVEAWEAQLVAAS' A
#
# COMPACT_ATOMS: atom_id res chain seq x y z
N MET A 1 -18.64 -5.57 -0.32
CA MET A 1 -17.29 -5.68 0.27
C MET A 1 -16.33 -6.02 -0.86
N ASN A 2 -15.26 -5.26 -1.02
CA ASN A 2 -14.36 -5.40 -2.17
C ASN A 2 -13.20 -6.33 -1.83
N THR A 3 -12.76 -7.13 -2.80
CA THR A 3 -11.57 -7.98 -2.68
C THR A 3 -10.43 -7.35 -3.46
N TYR A 4 -9.29 -7.15 -2.81
CA TYR A 4 -8.08 -6.59 -3.39
C TYR A 4 -6.94 -7.60 -3.35
N THR A 5 -6.16 -7.67 -4.42
CA THR A 5 -4.79 -8.20 -4.35
C THR A 5 -3.87 -7.02 -4.07
N ILE A 6 -3.16 -7.07 -2.94
CA ILE A 6 -2.19 -6.06 -2.52
C ILE A 6 -0.79 -6.63 -2.65
N ARG A 7 0.13 -5.88 -3.27
CA ARG A 7 1.57 -6.16 -3.25
C ARG A 7 2.27 -5.10 -2.42
N TYR A 8 2.96 -5.52 -1.38
CA TYR A 8 3.78 -4.63 -0.56
C TYR A 8 5.17 -4.50 -1.17
N ILE A 9 5.63 -3.26 -1.31
CA ILE A 9 6.91 -2.87 -1.89
C ILE A 9 7.67 -2.09 -0.83
N SER A 10 8.89 -2.53 -0.53
CA SER A 10 9.76 -1.84 0.42
C SER A 10 11.23 -2.00 0.06
N GLY A 11 12.06 -1.13 0.64
CA GLY A 11 13.50 -1.13 0.47
C GLY A 11 14.09 0.27 0.28
N PRO A 12 15.40 0.37 0.03
CA PRO A 12 16.04 1.61 -0.39
C PRO A 12 15.44 2.09 -1.72
N GLN A 13 15.35 3.40 -1.94
CA GLN A 13 14.72 4.00 -3.14
C GLN A 13 15.17 3.39 -4.49
N HIS A 14 16.44 2.98 -4.62
CA HIS A 14 16.98 2.37 -5.84
C HIS A 14 16.97 0.83 -5.86
N ALA A 15 16.43 0.21 -4.82
CA ALA A 15 16.41 -1.24 -4.63
C ALA A 15 15.06 -1.70 -4.03
N LEU A 16 13.97 -1.01 -4.36
CA LEU A 16 12.61 -1.40 -3.97
C LEU A 16 12.28 -2.79 -4.54
N ARG A 17 11.69 -3.64 -3.70
CA ARG A 17 11.27 -4.98 -4.08
C ARG A 17 9.88 -5.26 -3.55
N ILE A 18 9.12 -6.08 -4.27
CA ILE A 18 7.91 -6.70 -3.74
C ILE A 18 8.36 -7.70 -2.67
N SER A 19 7.94 -7.48 -1.43
CA SER A 19 8.30 -8.30 -0.28
C SER A 19 7.13 -9.12 0.24
N ASP A 20 5.89 -8.78 -0.12
CA ASP A 20 4.70 -9.55 0.22
C ASP A 20 3.57 -9.38 -0.82
N VAL A 21 2.73 -10.39 -0.94
CA VAL A 21 1.52 -10.39 -1.79
C VAL A 21 0.38 -11.05 -1.04
N ALA A 22 -0.73 -10.34 -0.86
CA ALA A 22 -1.88 -10.83 -0.12
C ALA A 22 -3.20 -10.50 -0.82
N GLN A 23 -4.19 -11.36 -0.65
CA GLN A 23 -5.58 -11.02 -0.93
C GLN A 23 -6.28 -10.59 0.35
N VAL A 24 -7.00 -9.48 0.28
CA VAL A 24 -7.62 -8.83 1.43
C VAL A 24 -8.98 -8.28 1.05
N GLU A 25 -9.87 -8.21 2.03
CA GLU A 25 -11.21 -7.67 1.84
C GLU A 25 -11.37 -6.37 2.62
N GLY A 26 -12.12 -5.43 2.06
CA GLY A 26 -12.45 -4.19 2.75
C GLY A 26 -13.47 -3.35 2.02
N ALA A 27 -13.96 -2.30 2.70
CA ALA A 27 -14.90 -1.35 2.12
C ALA A 27 -14.23 -0.41 1.10
N SER A 28 -12.92 -0.20 1.21
CA SER A 28 -12.12 0.62 0.31
C SER A 28 -10.63 0.26 0.44
N LEU A 29 -9.79 0.70 -0.50
CA LEU A 29 -8.34 0.54 -0.39
C LEU A 29 -7.78 1.21 0.87
N ALA A 30 -8.28 2.39 1.22
CA ALA A 30 -7.85 3.10 2.43
C ALA A 30 -8.17 2.30 3.70
N ALA A 31 -9.34 1.66 3.78
CA ALA A 31 -9.71 0.83 4.93
C ALA A 31 -8.81 -0.42 5.04
N VAL A 32 -8.41 -1.01 3.92
CA VAL A 32 -7.49 -2.15 3.86
C VAL A 32 -6.08 -1.78 4.35
N LEU A 33 -5.64 -0.55 4.11
CA LEU A 33 -4.27 -0.11 4.38
C LEU A 33 -4.11 0.63 5.71
N ALA A 34 -5.21 1.00 6.39
CA ALA A 34 -5.18 1.82 7.61
C ALA A 34 -4.24 1.29 8.70
N ASP A 35 -4.13 -0.04 8.85
CA ASP A 35 -3.30 -0.68 9.87
C ASP A 35 -2.01 -1.31 9.31
N LYS A 36 -1.69 -1.06 8.02
CA LYS A 36 -0.52 -1.64 7.37
C LYS A 36 0.77 -0.85 7.59
N SER A 37 0.66 0.40 8.05
CA SER A 37 1.79 1.28 8.32
C SER A 37 1.57 2.08 9.60
N PRO A 38 2.62 2.35 10.39
CA PRO A 38 2.56 3.34 11.46
C PRO A 38 2.53 4.80 10.94
N TRP A 39 2.68 5.02 9.63
CA TRP A 39 2.69 6.36 9.01
C TRP A 39 1.44 6.61 8.16
N PRO A 40 1.09 7.88 7.91
CA PRO A 40 -0.03 8.20 7.03
C PRO A 40 0.13 7.58 5.65
N VAL A 41 -0.89 6.85 5.21
CA VAL A 41 -0.97 6.24 3.89
C VAL A 41 -1.71 7.18 2.95
N GLU A 42 -1.05 7.57 1.87
CA GLU A 42 -1.64 8.33 0.77
C GLU A 42 -1.94 7.39 -0.40
N THR A 43 -3.02 7.65 -1.14
CA THR A 43 -3.38 6.89 -2.35
C THR A 43 -3.32 7.77 -3.58
N ASN A 44 -3.03 7.18 -4.74
CA ASN A 44 -3.26 7.88 -6.01
C ASN A 44 -4.75 8.09 -6.29
N MET A 45 -5.05 8.94 -7.28
CA MET A 45 -6.42 9.26 -7.69
C MET A 45 -7.18 8.03 -8.17
N GLU A 46 -6.50 7.11 -8.86
CA GLU A 46 -7.10 5.88 -9.38
C GLU A 46 -7.28 4.79 -8.31
N GLN A 47 -6.78 5.01 -7.09
CA GLN A 47 -6.81 4.05 -5.99
C GLN A 47 -6.25 2.67 -6.37
N THR A 48 -5.18 2.67 -7.16
CA THR A 48 -4.43 1.48 -7.60
C THR A 48 -3.06 1.38 -6.93
N CYS A 49 -2.60 2.43 -6.26
CA CYS A 49 -1.40 2.41 -5.46
C CYS A 49 -1.51 3.33 -4.24
N ALA A 50 -0.68 3.03 -3.26
CA ALA A 50 -0.57 3.79 -2.04
C ALA A 50 0.88 3.83 -1.55
N TRP A 51 1.21 4.85 -0.76
CA TRP A 51 2.52 4.96 -0.13
C TRP A 51 2.43 5.59 1.25
N ALA A 52 3.38 5.23 2.10
CA ALA A 52 3.62 5.87 3.38
C ALA A 52 5.11 6.26 3.43
N LYS A 53 5.37 7.49 3.85
CA LYS A 53 6.73 8.02 4.02
C LYS A 53 6.97 8.27 5.49
N ASN A 54 8.16 7.95 5.98
CA ASN A 54 8.58 8.29 7.34
C ASN A 54 9.12 9.73 7.36
N PRO A 55 8.34 10.72 7.85
CA PRO A 55 8.77 12.12 7.77
C PRO A 55 9.91 12.46 8.75
N GLY A 56 10.26 11.58 9.69
CA GLY A 56 11.16 11.89 10.79
C GLY A 56 12.58 11.34 10.68
N THR A 57 12.85 10.35 9.81
CA THR A 57 14.10 9.56 9.94
C THR A 57 14.87 9.30 8.64
N SER A 58 14.21 9.27 7.47
CA SER A 58 14.90 9.10 6.18
C SER A 58 13.98 9.43 5.00
N LEU A 59 14.43 10.34 4.11
CA LEU A 59 13.74 10.62 2.85
C LEU A 59 13.76 9.44 1.86
N TYR A 60 14.59 8.43 2.14
CA TYR A 60 14.87 7.31 1.22
C TYR A 60 14.15 6.02 1.62
N HIS A 61 13.44 6.01 2.75
CA HIS A 61 12.65 4.87 3.17
C HIS A 61 11.18 5.11 2.86
N VAL A 62 10.63 4.28 1.97
CA VAL A 62 9.25 4.34 1.52
C VAL A 62 8.64 2.95 1.68
N GLU A 63 7.43 2.93 2.23
CA GLU A 63 6.51 1.81 2.13
C GLU A 63 5.52 2.09 1.01
N ALA A 64 5.33 1.14 0.10
CA ALA A 64 4.40 1.29 -0.99
C ALA A 64 3.56 0.03 -1.18
N TRP A 65 2.35 0.22 -1.70
CA TRP A 65 1.42 -0.85 -2.02
C TRP A 65 0.90 -0.66 -3.44
N GLU A 66 0.95 -1.71 -4.25
CA GLU A 66 0.13 -1.82 -5.46
C GLU A 66 -1.15 -2.55 -5.09
N ALA A 67 -2.29 -2.07 -5.57
CA ALA A 67 -3.59 -2.63 -5.32
C ALA A 67 -4.31 -2.93 -6.64
N GLN A 68 -4.82 -4.15 -6.76
CA GLN A 68 -5.69 -4.56 -7.84
C GLN A 68 -7.04 -4.98 -7.26
N LEU A 69 -8.11 -4.30 -7.67
CA LEU A 69 -9.48 -4.71 -7.36
C LEU A 69 -9.81 -5.98 -8.16
N VAL A 70 -10.09 -7.08 -7.45
CA VAL A 70 -10.39 -8.40 -8.03
C VAL A 70 -11.89 -8.64 -8.11
N ALA A 71 -12.64 -8.17 -7.11
CA ALA A 71 -14.10 -8.25 -7.07
C ALA A 71 -14.66 -7.04 -6.31
N ALA A 72 -15.79 -6.52 -6.79
CA ALA A 72 -16.57 -5.48 -6.10
C ALA A 72 -17.94 -6.05 -5.75
N SER A 73 -18.48 -5.67 -4.59
CA SER A 73 -19.82 -6.06 -4.14
C SER A 73 -20.47 -4.93 -3.38
#